data_AF-A0A0G2EDX9-F1
#
_entry.id   AF-A0A0G2EDX9-F1
#
_cell.length_a   1.000
_cell.length_b   1.000
_cell.length_c   1.000
_cell.angle_alpha   90.00
_cell.angle_beta   90.00
_cell.angle_gamma   90.00
#
_symmetry.space_group_name_H-M   'P 1'
#
loop_
_entity.id
_entity.type
_entity.pdbx_description
1 polymer ?
#
loop_
_entity_poly.entity_id
_entity_poly.type
_entity_poly.pdbx_seq_one_letter_code
_entity_poly.pdbx_strand_id
1 'polypeptide(L)'
;MPDALSKTVPIWCAIWNALLFPSPDPTIPLHLPPTTVSASEHAQIASLLPSFLAAARALNLPLDRLRGLVKKPLRPLWVTRDSPLPNDDDDEGEAEGEGEAEAEAEEEGEGDKSAFPDFHPVILCTASRRVPGGEASEGGYVQGAGDDSEGWACGLTAPLWWEHAEALLGASEAELPGVIGGLVAGAGVQGRGGGGVDAAAAVVQMAPAEWVWVCAAEALREEATKQHFDAVIECGGGDGAPDEALARRLPKGGYLHLKCGTGKLGSRDLRNEVSKIEGFVRRRRLDAATKLAICCQTGKDLSVGVALAVLCLYADDEGKCTHIHTHAYPVKPRDRTTHDRKRPRC
;
A
#
# COMPACT_ATOMS: atom_id res chain seq x y z
N MET A 1 19.08 -3.91 -10.67
CA MET A 1 17.70 -4.15 -10.20
C MET A 1 17.70 -3.99 -8.69
N PRO A 2 16.77 -3.21 -8.12
CA PRO A 2 16.69 -2.99 -6.67
C PRO A 2 16.41 -4.28 -5.88
N ASP A 3 16.89 -4.34 -4.64
CA ASP A 3 16.69 -5.48 -3.72
C ASP A 3 15.21 -5.79 -3.45
N ALA A 4 14.35 -4.76 -3.42
CA ALA A 4 12.91 -4.95 -3.29
C ALA A 4 12.34 -5.85 -4.39
N LEU A 5 12.81 -5.68 -5.64
CA LEU A 5 12.35 -6.43 -6.81
C LEU A 5 13.11 -7.75 -7.01
N SER A 6 14.39 -7.81 -6.66
CA SER A 6 15.19 -9.02 -6.85
C SER A 6 15.05 -10.03 -5.71
N LYS A 7 14.71 -9.59 -4.49
CA LYS A 7 14.71 -10.43 -3.28
C LYS A 7 13.40 -10.30 -2.49
N THR A 8 13.01 -9.10 -2.06
CA THR A 8 11.91 -8.91 -1.09
C THR A 8 10.57 -9.42 -1.62
N VAL A 9 10.11 -8.93 -2.78
CA VAL A 9 8.83 -9.36 -3.36
C VAL A 9 8.83 -10.85 -3.72
N PRO A 10 9.91 -11.41 -4.30
CA PRO A 10 10.03 -12.86 -4.47
C PRO A 10 9.92 -13.69 -3.20
N ILE A 11 10.56 -13.25 -2.10
CA ILE A 11 10.42 -13.90 -0.79
C ILE A 11 8.96 -13.86 -0.34
N TRP A 12 8.27 -12.73 -0.52
CA TRP A 12 6.85 -12.62 -0.18
C TRP A 12 5.99 -13.59 -1.00
N CYS A 13 6.24 -13.70 -2.31
CA CYS A 13 5.55 -14.67 -3.17
C CYS A 13 5.74 -16.11 -2.65
N ALA A 14 6.96 -16.49 -2.27
CA ALA A 14 7.27 -17.81 -1.74
C ALA A 14 6.50 -18.10 -0.43
N ILE A 15 6.46 -17.14 0.51
CA ILE A 15 5.75 -17.30 1.78
C ILE A 15 4.24 -17.34 1.59
N TRP A 16 3.67 -16.46 0.77
CA TRP A 16 2.25 -16.48 0.45
C TRP A 16 1.83 -17.78 -0.23
N ASN A 17 2.65 -18.28 -1.16
CA ASN A 17 2.39 -19.57 -1.80
C ASN A 17 2.40 -20.71 -0.78
N ALA A 18 3.38 -20.76 0.12
CA ALA A 18 3.46 -21.78 1.15
C ALA A 18 2.30 -21.71 2.17
N LEU A 19 1.75 -20.52 2.42
CA LEU A 19 0.58 -20.34 3.29
C LEU A 19 -0.72 -20.77 2.61
N LEU A 20 -0.94 -20.35 1.36
CA LEU A 20 -2.22 -20.49 0.67
C LEU A 20 -2.34 -21.83 -0.08
N PHE A 21 -1.22 -22.38 -0.54
CA PHE A 21 -1.12 -23.59 -1.35
C PHE A 21 -0.10 -24.56 -0.73
N PRO A 22 -0.37 -25.10 0.48
CA PRO A 22 0.56 -26.00 1.15
C PRO A 22 0.80 -27.27 0.33
N SER A 23 2.07 -27.61 0.17
CA SER A 23 2.54 -28.85 -0.48
C SER A 23 2.92 -29.90 0.58
N PRO A 24 2.81 -31.21 0.29
CA PRO A 24 3.40 -32.26 1.11
C PRO A 24 4.93 -32.16 1.20
N ASP A 25 5.56 -31.55 0.18
CA ASP A 25 6.98 -31.26 0.17
C ASP A 25 7.29 -30.10 1.13
N PRO A 26 8.19 -30.28 2.13
CA PRO A 26 8.57 -29.21 3.05
C PRO A 26 9.40 -28.10 2.39
N THR A 27 9.92 -28.31 1.18
CA THR A 27 10.66 -27.29 0.45
C THR A 27 9.73 -26.17 -0.01
N ILE A 28 10.16 -24.92 0.21
CA ILE A 28 9.40 -23.73 -0.20
C ILE A 28 9.98 -23.26 -1.54
N PRO A 29 9.22 -23.32 -2.65
CA PRO A 29 9.69 -22.84 -3.95
C PRO A 29 10.03 -21.35 -3.89
N LEU A 30 11.26 -21.01 -4.29
CA LEU A 30 11.77 -19.65 -4.34
C LEU A 30 12.21 -19.33 -5.77
N HIS A 31 11.78 -18.18 -6.29
CA HIS A 31 12.13 -17.71 -7.62
C HIS A 31 12.86 -16.39 -7.51
N LEU A 32 14.19 -16.38 -7.67
CA LEU A 32 15.00 -15.16 -7.70
C LEU A 32 15.62 -14.99 -9.10
N PRO A 33 15.91 -13.76 -9.54
CA PRO A 33 16.54 -13.53 -10.84
C PRO A 33 18.02 -13.93 -10.79
N PRO A 34 18.47 -14.97 -11.52
CA PRO A 34 19.82 -15.53 -11.39
C PRO A 34 20.92 -14.58 -11.87
N THR A 35 20.57 -13.61 -12.72
CA THR A 35 21.48 -12.57 -13.21
C THR A 35 21.76 -11.48 -12.17
N THR A 36 20.94 -11.39 -11.12
CA THR A 36 21.07 -10.38 -10.05
C THR A 36 21.43 -11.02 -8.71
N VAL A 37 20.89 -12.21 -8.41
CA VAL A 37 21.09 -12.90 -7.14
C VAL A 37 21.96 -14.12 -7.35
N SER A 38 23.10 -14.18 -6.66
CA SER A 38 24.03 -15.31 -6.76
C SER A 38 23.45 -16.60 -6.17
N ALA A 39 23.98 -17.77 -6.57
CA ALA A 39 23.56 -19.06 -6.02
C ALA A 39 23.78 -19.17 -4.50
N SER A 40 24.86 -18.57 -3.98
CA SER A 40 25.14 -18.52 -2.54
C SER A 40 24.08 -17.70 -1.79
N GLU A 41 23.76 -16.51 -2.30
CA GLU A 41 22.73 -15.65 -1.72
C GLU A 41 21.35 -16.29 -1.80
N HIS A 42 21.02 -16.94 -2.93
CA HIS A 42 19.80 -17.72 -3.09
C HIS A 42 19.69 -18.81 -2.01
N ALA A 43 20.75 -19.58 -1.76
CA ALA A 43 20.76 -20.62 -0.73
C ALA A 43 20.58 -20.05 0.69
N GLN A 44 21.23 -18.92 0.99
CA GLN A 44 21.07 -18.22 2.27
C GLN A 44 19.63 -17.74 2.47
N ILE A 45 19.02 -17.10 1.48
CA ILE A 45 17.61 -16.69 1.53
C ILE A 45 16.69 -17.90 1.71
N ALA A 46 16.89 -18.97 0.94
CA ALA A 46 16.09 -20.19 1.01
C ALA A 46 16.12 -20.80 2.43
N SER A 47 17.28 -20.80 3.10
CA SER A 47 17.43 -21.30 4.47
C SER A 47 16.64 -20.51 5.52
N LEU A 48 16.29 -19.25 5.24
CA LEU A 48 15.51 -18.39 6.14
C LEU A 48 14.00 -18.55 5.96
N LEU A 49 13.54 -19.04 4.80
CA LEU A 49 12.11 -19.15 4.48
C LEU A 49 11.28 -19.91 5.52
N PRO A 50 11.75 -21.02 6.14
CA PRO A 50 10.98 -21.69 7.18
C PRO A 50 10.67 -20.80 8.39
N SER A 51 11.62 -19.93 8.78
CA SER A 51 11.42 -18.99 9.90
C SER A 51 10.41 -17.89 9.54
N PHE A 52 10.46 -17.40 8.30
CA PHE A 52 9.50 -16.42 7.79
C PHE A 52 8.09 -17.02 7.68
N LEU A 53 7.97 -18.27 7.23
CA LEU A 53 6.70 -18.98 7.18
C LEU A 53 6.11 -19.18 8.59
N ALA A 54 6.95 -19.52 9.57
CA ALA A 54 6.53 -19.64 10.97
C ALA A 54 6.02 -18.29 11.52
N ALA A 55 6.75 -17.20 11.28
CA ALA A 55 6.34 -15.86 11.66
C ALA A 55 5.01 -15.46 10.99
N ALA A 56 4.85 -15.77 9.70
CA ALA A 56 3.62 -15.45 8.97
C ALA A 56 2.42 -16.27 9.46
N ARG A 57 2.61 -17.54 9.83
CA ARG A 57 1.57 -18.36 10.48
C ARG A 57 1.12 -17.80 11.82
N ALA A 58 2.05 -17.25 12.60
CA ALA A 58 1.74 -16.64 13.90
C ALA A 58 0.83 -15.41 13.81
N LEU A 59 0.67 -14.82 12.61
CA LEU A 59 -0.28 -13.74 12.36
C LEU A 59 -1.75 -14.19 12.40
N ASN A 60 -2.03 -15.50 12.40
CA ASN A 60 -3.38 -16.07 12.45
C ASN A 60 -4.34 -15.46 11.41
N LEU A 61 -3.85 -15.30 10.18
CA LEU A 61 -4.61 -14.72 9.06
C LEU A 61 -5.77 -15.64 8.66
N PRO A 62 -6.88 -15.09 8.10
CA PRO A 62 -8.01 -15.88 7.63
C PRO A 62 -7.70 -16.56 6.28
N LEU A 63 -6.84 -17.60 6.31
CA LEU A 63 -6.29 -18.24 5.10
C LEU A 63 -7.36 -18.80 4.17
N ASP A 64 -8.47 -19.34 4.69
CA ASP A 64 -9.59 -19.84 3.87
C ASP A 64 -10.22 -18.73 3.03
N ARG A 65 -10.40 -17.54 3.61
CA ARG A 65 -10.90 -16.37 2.90
C ARG A 65 -9.90 -15.90 1.86
N LEU A 66 -8.62 -15.85 2.21
CA LEU A 66 -7.56 -15.39 1.29
C LEU A 66 -7.39 -16.35 0.10
N ARG A 67 -7.50 -17.65 0.31
CA ARG A 67 -7.58 -18.67 -0.76
C ARG A 67 -8.89 -18.57 -1.57
N GLY A 68 -9.91 -17.95 -0.98
CA GLY A 68 -11.10 -17.45 -1.65
C GLY A 68 -10.80 -16.40 -2.74
N LEU A 69 -9.74 -15.61 -2.58
CA LEU A 69 -9.38 -14.49 -3.45
C LEU A 69 -8.20 -14.82 -4.38
N VAL A 70 -7.16 -15.44 -3.86
CA VAL A 70 -5.97 -15.84 -4.63
C VAL A 70 -6.11 -17.31 -5.03
N LYS A 71 -6.35 -17.58 -6.31
CA LYS A 71 -6.71 -18.91 -6.81
C LYS A 71 -5.54 -19.73 -7.30
N LYS A 72 -4.45 -19.08 -7.69
CA LYS A 72 -3.23 -19.70 -8.18
C LYS A 72 -2.01 -19.20 -7.41
N PRO A 73 -0.91 -19.96 -7.36
CA PRO A 73 0.35 -19.47 -6.82
C PRO A 73 0.81 -18.17 -7.49
N LEU A 74 1.49 -17.30 -6.75
CA LEU A 74 2.14 -16.10 -7.24
C LEU A 74 3.49 -16.45 -7.87
N ARG A 75 3.79 -15.92 -9.05
CA ARG A 75 5.10 -16.09 -9.71
C ARG A 75 5.70 -14.73 -10.05
N PRO A 76 6.84 -14.34 -9.43
CA PRO A 76 7.54 -13.14 -9.85
C PRO A 76 8.12 -13.32 -11.25
N LEU A 77 7.94 -12.31 -12.10
CA LEU A 77 8.55 -12.19 -13.42
C LEU A 77 9.23 -10.82 -13.50
N TRP A 78 10.45 -10.78 -14.02
CA TRP A 78 11.23 -9.53 -14.08
C TRP A 78 11.24 -8.98 -15.47
N VAL A 79 10.87 -7.70 -15.59
CA VAL A 79 10.94 -6.93 -16.84
C VAL A 79 11.95 -5.82 -16.61
N THR A 80 12.94 -5.73 -17.49
CA THR A 80 13.98 -4.71 -17.49
C THR A 80 13.95 -3.95 -18.80
N ARG A 81 14.69 -2.83 -18.89
CA ARG A 81 14.89 -2.11 -20.16
C ARG A 81 15.40 -2.96 -21.31
N ASP A 82 16.14 -4.03 -21.00
CA ASP A 82 16.72 -4.94 -21.99
C ASP A 82 15.80 -6.12 -22.29
N SER A 83 14.62 -6.18 -21.66
CA SER A 83 13.62 -7.22 -21.95
C SER A 83 12.97 -6.93 -23.30
N PRO A 84 12.74 -7.95 -24.14
CA PRO A 84 12.01 -7.76 -25.38
C PRO A 84 10.60 -7.27 -25.06
N LEU A 85 10.16 -6.23 -25.77
CA LEU A 85 8.75 -5.87 -25.80
C LEU A 85 8.01 -6.93 -26.62
N PRO A 86 6.73 -7.21 -26.33
CA PRO A 86 5.88 -7.87 -27.31
C PRO A 86 5.99 -7.08 -28.61
N ASN A 87 6.33 -7.74 -29.72
CA ASN A 87 6.25 -7.07 -31.01
C ASN A 87 4.78 -6.71 -31.23
N ASP A 88 4.50 -5.45 -31.57
CA ASP A 88 3.17 -5.03 -32.01
C ASP A 88 2.80 -5.60 -33.40
N ASP A 89 3.65 -6.46 -33.97
CA ASP A 89 3.49 -7.10 -35.27
C ASP A 89 2.53 -8.32 -35.18
N ASP A 90 1.31 -8.08 -34.69
CA ASP A 90 0.13 -8.82 -35.12
C ASP A 90 -0.54 -8.05 -36.28
N ASP A 91 0.26 -7.61 -37.26
CA ASP A 91 -0.24 -7.04 -38.52
C ASP A 91 0.29 -7.85 -39.71
N GLU A 92 -0.63 -8.64 -40.26
CA GLU A 92 -0.75 -9.12 -41.65
C GLU A 92 0.53 -9.11 -42.51
N GLY A 93 1.14 -10.29 -42.76
CA GLY A 93 2.26 -10.38 -43.71
C GLY A 93 2.81 -11.78 -43.99
N GLU A 94 2.12 -12.51 -44.86
CA GLU A 94 2.64 -13.50 -45.83
C GLU A 94 3.56 -14.62 -45.32
N ALA A 95 2.95 -15.78 -45.02
CA ALA A 95 3.62 -17.07 -45.12
C ALA A 95 3.71 -17.50 -46.60
N GLU A 96 4.89 -17.40 -47.20
CA GLU A 96 5.19 -18.12 -48.45
C GLU A 96 5.58 -19.58 -48.14
N GLY A 97 4.77 -20.53 -48.63
CA GLY A 97 5.03 -21.93 -49.03
C GLY A 97 5.94 -22.84 -48.15
N GLU A 98 5.68 -24.12 -47.91
CA GLU A 98 4.90 -25.14 -48.62
C GLU A 98 4.67 -26.31 -47.63
N GLY A 99 3.53 -26.99 -47.70
CA GLY A 99 3.29 -28.25 -46.99
C GLY A 99 1.86 -28.46 -46.55
N GLU A 100 1.02 -28.91 -47.47
CA GLU A 100 -0.35 -29.37 -47.19
C GLU A 100 -0.34 -30.57 -46.25
N ALA A 101 -0.95 -30.42 -45.07
CA ALA A 101 -1.50 -31.51 -44.29
C ALA A 101 -2.74 -31.00 -43.55
N GLU A 102 -3.91 -31.31 -44.10
CA GLU A 102 -5.20 -31.07 -43.48
C GLU A 102 -5.28 -31.86 -42.16
N ALA A 103 -5.37 -31.15 -41.04
CA ALA A 103 -5.80 -31.71 -39.77
C ALA A 103 -7.00 -30.87 -39.29
N GLU A 104 -8.13 -31.56 -39.20
CA GLU A 104 -9.45 -31.04 -38.90
C GLU A 104 -9.45 -30.25 -37.58
N ALA A 105 -9.95 -29.01 -37.66
CA ALA A 105 -10.14 -28.14 -36.51
C ALA A 105 -11.37 -28.60 -35.71
N GLU A 106 -11.15 -29.15 -34.53
CA GLU A 106 -12.20 -29.21 -33.50
C GLU A 106 -12.34 -27.81 -32.89
N GLU A 107 -13.47 -27.16 -33.18
CA GLU A 107 -13.92 -25.93 -32.53
C GLU A 107 -14.21 -26.19 -31.05
N GLU A 108 -13.26 -25.85 -30.17
CA GLU A 108 -13.54 -25.63 -28.75
C GLU A 108 -13.45 -24.14 -28.43
N GLY A 109 -14.56 -23.60 -27.92
CA GLY A 109 -14.89 -22.18 -27.88
C GLY A 109 -13.91 -21.26 -27.15
N GLU A 110 -13.95 -20.00 -27.57
CA GLU A 110 -13.30 -18.82 -26.99
C GLU A 110 -13.66 -18.63 -25.50
N GLY A 111 -13.00 -19.40 -24.63
CA GLY A 111 -12.77 -19.01 -23.25
C GLY A 111 -11.40 -18.35 -23.17
N ASP A 112 -11.34 -17.09 -22.75
CA ASP A 112 -10.14 -16.32 -22.42
C ASP A 112 -9.02 -17.22 -21.86
N LYS A 113 -8.11 -17.69 -22.73
CA LYS A 113 -6.99 -18.55 -22.36
C LYS A 113 -5.96 -17.66 -21.70
N SER A 114 -6.07 -17.53 -20.38
CA SER A 114 -5.07 -16.84 -19.57
C SER A 114 -3.66 -17.29 -19.97
N ALA A 115 -2.81 -16.33 -20.38
CA ALA A 115 -1.42 -16.58 -20.78
C ALA A 115 -0.58 -17.30 -19.69
N PHE A 116 -1.07 -17.32 -18.45
CA PHE A 116 -0.47 -18.02 -17.31
C PHE A 116 -1.53 -18.89 -16.63
N PRO A 117 -1.79 -20.11 -17.15
CA PRO A 117 -2.83 -20.99 -16.62
C PRO A 117 -2.52 -21.45 -15.19
N ASP A 118 -1.25 -21.66 -14.85
CA ASP A 118 -0.83 -22.31 -13.60
C ASP A 118 -0.54 -21.34 -12.44
N PHE A 119 -0.38 -20.04 -12.71
CA PHE A 119 0.02 -19.06 -11.71
C PHE A 119 -0.51 -17.66 -12.00
N HIS A 120 -0.51 -16.79 -10.98
CA HIS A 120 -0.70 -15.35 -11.15
C HIS A 120 0.66 -14.67 -11.32
N PRO A 121 0.94 -13.99 -12.44
CA PRO A 121 2.19 -13.29 -12.63
C PRO A 121 2.26 -12.06 -11.72
N VAL A 122 3.38 -11.87 -11.04
CA VAL A 122 3.73 -10.64 -10.33
C VAL A 122 4.85 -9.98 -11.13
N ILE A 123 4.49 -8.98 -11.94
CA ILE A 123 5.43 -8.31 -12.85
C ILE A 123 6.26 -7.28 -12.07
N LEU A 124 7.56 -7.54 -11.98
CA LEU A 124 8.55 -6.72 -11.31
C LEU A 124 9.34 -5.93 -12.36
N CYS A 125 8.84 -4.74 -12.67
CA CYS A 125 9.39 -3.88 -13.72
C CYS A 125 10.50 -2.96 -13.18
N THR A 126 11.65 -2.96 -13.84
CA THR A 126 12.73 -1.98 -13.64
C THR A 126 12.87 -1.12 -14.89
N ALA A 127 12.33 0.10 -14.83
CA ALA A 127 12.43 1.07 -15.93
C ALA A 127 13.79 1.80 -15.98
N SER A 128 14.56 1.78 -14.90
CA SER A 128 15.87 2.45 -14.83
C SER A 128 17.00 1.58 -15.41
N ARG A 129 18.00 2.22 -16.03
CA ARG A 129 19.23 1.53 -16.45
C ARG A 129 19.97 0.98 -15.23
N ARG A 130 20.55 -0.22 -15.35
CA ARG A 130 21.51 -0.72 -14.35
C ARG A 130 22.85 -0.03 -14.56
N VAL A 131 23.33 0.65 -13.52
CA VAL A 131 24.68 1.22 -13.47
C VAL A 131 25.60 0.19 -12.80
N PRO A 132 26.62 -0.34 -13.49
CA PRO A 132 27.62 -1.20 -12.86
C PRO A 132 28.58 -0.34 -12.02
N GLY A 133 28.52 -0.46 -10.69
CA GLY A 133 29.46 0.18 -9.78
C GLY A 133 28.84 0.60 -8.45
N GLY A 134 29.65 1.23 -7.59
CA GLY A 134 29.22 1.87 -6.34
C GLY A 134 29.12 3.39 -6.48
N GLU A 135 29.03 4.09 -5.36
CA GLU A 135 28.90 5.56 -5.25
C GLU A 135 29.84 6.35 -6.20
N ALA A 136 31.07 5.87 -6.40
CA ALA A 136 32.08 6.54 -7.23
C ALA A 136 31.89 6.43 -8.75
N SER A 137 30.92 5.65 -9.25
CA SER A 137 30.84 5.29 -10.68
C SER A 137 29.98 6.20 -11.57
N GLU A 138 28.99 6.91 -11.01
CA GLU A 138 28.09 7.82 -11.73
C GLU A 138 27.70 9.02 -10.84
N GLY A 139 28.67 9.89 -10.53
CA GLY A 139 28.39 11.15 -9.82
C GLY A 139 27.80 11.00 -8.42
N GLY A 140 28.10 9.91 -7.70
CA GLY A 140 27.57 9.67 -6.35
C GLY A 140 26.22 8.94 -6.32
N TYR A 141 25.59 8.66 -7.46
CA TYR A 141 24.27 8.02 -7.46
C TYR A 141 24.34 6.56 -6.98
N VAL A 142 23.68 6.28 -5.86
CA VAL A 142 23.48 4.92 -5.35
C VAL A 142 22.11 4.42 -5.81
N GLN A 143 22.10 3.34 -6.61
CA GLN A 143 20.87 2.79 -7.15
C GLN A 143 19.93 2.33 -6.02
N GLY A 144 18.73 2.92 -5.98
CA GLY A 144 17.72 2.65 -4.94
C GLY A 144 17.76 3.62 -3.76
N ALA A 145 18.66 4.62 -3.76
CA ALA A 145 18.75 5.60 -2.68
C ALA A 145 17.70 6.74 -2.79
N GLY A 146 17.01 6.87 -3.93
CA GLY A 146 15.99 7.92 -4.15
C GLY A 146 14.65 7.74 -3.41
N ASP A 147 14.55 6.80 -2.47
CA ASP A 147 13.33 6.51 -1.70
C ASP A 147 13.15 7.46 -0.49
N ASP A 148 14.23 8.13 -0.03
CA ASP A 148 14.23 9.06 1.11
C ASP A 148 14.34 10.54 0.66
N SER A 149 13.73 10.90 -0.48
CA SER A 149 13.84 12.26 -1.03
C SER A 149 13.42 13.36 -0.05
N GLU A 150 12.49 13.07 0.86
CA GLU A 150 12.05 14.00 1.91
C GLU A 150 13.18 14.39 2.89
N GLY A 151 14.12 13.49 3.16
CA GLY A 151 15.26 13.75 4.04
C GLY A 151 16.35 14.60 3.38
N TRP A 152 16.44 14.57 2.06
CA TRP A 152 17.47 15.29 1.29
C TRP A 152 16.98 16.64 0.75
N ALA A 153 15.67 16.82 0.65
CA ALA A 153 15.08 18.05 0.12
C ALA A 153 15.18 19.25 1.08
N CYS A 154 15.70 19.10 2.31
CA CYS A 154 15.79 20.17 3.32
C CYS A 154 14.45 20.91 3.55
N GLY A 155 13.32 20.20 3.46
CA GLY A 155 11.98 20.78 3.59
C GLY A 155 11.41 21.42 2.32
N LEU A 156 12.15 21.38 1.20
CA LEU A 156 11.65 21.81 -0.11
C LEU A 156 10.50 20.89 -0.56
N THR A 157 9.33 21.47 -0.79
CA THR A 157 8.16 20.74 -1.29
C THR A 157 8.13 20.78 -2.81
N ALA A 158 7.42 19.83 -3.45
CA ALA A 158 7.28 19.83 -4.91
C ALA A 158 6.69 21.16 -5.46
N PRO A 159 5.65 21.78 -4.85
CA PRO A 159 5.18 23.09 -5.30
C PRO A 159 6.25 24.18 -5.25
N LEU A 160 6.99 24.29 -4.13
CA LEU A 160 8.09 25.25 -4.00
C LEU A 160 9.19 24.99 -5.03
N TRP A 161 9.49 23.71 -5.30
CA TRP A 161 10.46 23.36 -6.32
C TRP A 161 10.02 23.84 -7.70
N TRP A 162 8.79 23.54 -8.12
CA TRP A 162 8.28 23.94 -9.44
C TRP A 162 8.15 25.45 -9.59
N GLU A 163 7.74 26.16 -8.54
CA GLU A 163 7.64 27.62 -8.52
C GLU A 163 9.02 28.30 -8.66
N HIS A 164 10.06 27.71 -8.08
CA HIS A 164 11.41 28.28 -8.05
C HIS A 164 12.43 27.48 -8.87
N ALA A 165 11.97 26.67 -9.84
CA ALA A 165 12.80 25.71 -10.56
C ALA A 165 13.99 26.38 -11.27
N GLU A 166 13.79 27.55 -11.88
CA GLU A 166 14.87 28.28 -12.57
C GLU A 166 15.98 28.72 -11.59
N ALA A 167 15.60 29.26 -10.42
CA ALA A 167 16.54 29.69 -9.40
C ALA A 167 17.29 28.51 -8.76
N LEU A 168 16.61 27.38 -8.56
CA LEU A 168 17.19 26.16 -8.01
C LEU A 168 18.14 25.49 -9.01
N LEU A 169 17.75 25.36 -10.27
CA LEU A 169 18.58 24.77 -11.32
C LEU A 169 19.75 25.68 -11.74
N GLY A 170 19.63 26.99 -11.51
CA GLY A 170 20.68 27.98 -11.78
C GLY A 170 21.70 28.16 -10.64
N ALA A 171 21.41 27.68 -9.42
CA ALA A 171 22.31 27.79 -8.27
C ALA A 171 23.42 26.73 -8.31
N SER A 172 24.60 27.06 -7.79
CA SER A 172 25.66 26.06 -7.60
C SER A 172 25.33 25.11 -6.44
N GLU A 173 25.96 23.92 -6.42
CA GLU A 173 25.77 22.93 -5.36
C GLU A 173 26.06 23.49 -3.96
N ALA A 174 27.04 24.40 -3.84
CA ALA A 174 27.39 25.05 -2.57
C ALA A 174 26.33 26.07 -2.10
N GLU A 175 25.60 26.68 -3.04
CA GLU A 175 24.58 27.70 -2.75
C GLU A 175 23.20 27.09 -2.48
N LEU A 176 22.93 25.91 -3.06
CA LEU A 176 21.65 25.21 -2.97
C LEU A 176 21.09 25.10 -1.55
N PRO A 177 21.84 24.69 -0.51
CA PRO A 177 21.30 24.63 0.85
C PRO A 177 20.79 25.98 1.38
N GLY A 178 21.46 27.07 1.04
CA GLY A 178 21.06 28.42 1.43
C GLY A 178 19.83 28.91 0.66
N VAL A 179 19.77 28.65 -0.65
CA VAL A 179 18.60 28.95 -1.49
C VAL A 179 17.37 28.19 -0.99
N ILE A 180 17.49 26.89 -0.78
CA ILE A 180 16.40 26.04 -0.26
C ILE A 180 15.95 26.54 1.11
N GLY A 181 16.89 26.80 2.04
CA GLY A 181 16.57 27.32 3.36
C GLY A 181 15.80 28.64 3.30
N GLY A 182 16.18 29.54 2.39
CA GLY A 182 15.48 30.81 2.14
C GLY A 182 14.06 30.62 1.62
N LEU A 183 13.86 29.73 0.65
CA LEU A 183 12.55 29.42 0.09
C LEU A 183 11.61 28.78 1.12
N VAL A 184 12.11 27.81 1.89
CA VAL A 184 11.33 27.12 2.93
C VAL A 184 10.95 28.08 4.06
N ALA A 185 11.87 28.93 4.51
CA ALA A 185 11.58 29.96 5.51
C ALA A 185 10.59 31.01 4.98
N GLY A 186 10.75 31.44 3.73
CA GLY A 186 9.84 32.37 3.06
C GLY A 186 8.41 31.84 2.94
N ALA A 187 8.26 30.56 2.58
CA ALA A 187 6.98 29.87 2.51
C ALA A 187 6.30 29.75 3.90
N GLY A 188 7.08 29.49 4.95
CA GLY A 188 6.59 29.46 6.33
C GLY A 188 6.08 30.81 6.84
N VAL A 189 6.57 31.93 6.28
CA VAL A 189 6.16 33.30 6.63
C VAL A 189 5.01 33.80 5.73
N GLN A 190 4.99 33.44 4.45
CA GLN A 190 3.94 33.83 3.50
C GLN A 190 2.63 33.04 3.66
N GLY A 191 2.66 31.86 4.31
CA GLY A 191 1.46 31.10 4.70
C GLY A 191 0.54 31.77 5.72
N ARG A 192 0.78 33.04 6.09
CA ARG A 192 -0.11 33.84 6.96
C ARG A 192 -0.90 34.93 6.23
N GLY A 193 -0.73 35.09 4.91
CA GLY A 193 -1.44 36.14 4.20
C GLY A 193 -1.34 36.04 2.68
N GLY A 194 -2.11 35.14 2.07
CA GLY A 194 -2.30 35.14 0.62
C GLY A 194 -2.83 33.83 0.05
N GLY A 195 -4.15 33.76 -0.15
CA GLY A 195 -4.76 33.09 -1.32
C GLY A 195 -4.39 31.64 -1.62
N GLY A 196 -4.32 30.76 -0.63
CA GLY A 196 -4.28 29.32 -0.81
C GLY A 196 -4.78 28.68 0.48
N VAL A 197 -5.86 27.92 0.41
CA VAL A 197 -6.52 27.26 1.56
C VAL A 197 -5.49 26.67 2.53
N ASP A 198 -5.58 27.08 3.80
CA ASP A 198 -4.74 26.70 4.93
C ASP A 198 -4.55 25.17 5.06
N ALA A 199 -3.55 24.63 4.37
CA ALA A 199 -3.22 23.20 4.41
C ALA A 199 -2.63 22.73 5.75
N ALA A 200 -2.40 23.64 6.69
CA ALA A 200 -1.99 23.33 8.07
C ALA A 200 -3.16 23.26 9.07
N ALA A 201 -4.35 23.77 8.70
CA ALA A 201 -5.54 23.81 9.56
C ALA A 201 -6.76 23.08 8.97
N ALA A 202 -6.71 22.67 7.70
CA ALA A 202 -7.85 22.04 7.05
C ALA A 202 -8.15 20.64 7.62
N VAL A 203 -9.39 20.46 8.09
CA VAL A 203 -9.94 19.15 8.39
C VAL A 203 -10.40 18.51 7.08
N VAL A 204 -9.68 17.49 6.62
CA VAL A 204 -9.87 16.91 5.29
C VAL A 204 -10.86 15.74 5.38
N GLN A 205 -11.96 15.82 4.65
CA GLN A 205 -12.90 14.71 4.50
C GLN A 205 -12.33 13.69 3.51
N MET A 206 -12.44 12.40 3.84
CA MET A 206 -12.00 11.33 2.95
C MET A 206 -13.11 10.99 1.95
N ALA A 207 -12.81 11.03 0.65
CA ALA A 207 -13.71 10.56 -0.39
C ALA A 207 -13.30 9.15 -0.87
N PRO A 208 -14.24 8.25 -1.18
CA PRO A 208 -15.69 8.40 -1.09
C PRO A 208 -16.27 8.20 0.32
N ALA A 209 -15.44 7.88 1.31
CA ALA A 209 -15.85 7.59 2.69
C ALA A 209 -16.15 8.86 3.51
N GLU A 210 -17.24 9.55 3.15
CA GLU A 210 -17.65 10.85 3.69
C GLU A 210 -17.94 10.88 5.20
N TRP A 211 -17.84 9.76 5.90
CA TRP A 211 -17.99 9.62 7.35
C TRP A 211 -16.66 9.69 8.12
N VAL A 212 -15.52 9.82 7.41
CA VAL A 212 -14.16 9.91 8.01
C VAL A 212 -13.46 11.21 7.62
N TRP A 213 -12.82 11.85 8.60
CA TRP A 213 -11.99 13.03 8.44
C TRP A 213 -10.59 12.84 9.02
N VAL A 214 -9.59 13.45 8.38
CA VAL A 214 -8.20 13.48 8.83
C VAL A 214 -7.74 14.92 9.05
N CYS A 215 -7.04 15.19 10.15
CA CYS A 215 -6.57 16.54 10.47
C CYS A 215 -5.40 16.59 11.47
N ALA A 216 -4.80 17.77 11.62
CA ALA A 216 -3.91 18.05 12.73
C ALA A 216 -4.70 18.17 14.05
N ALA A 217 -4.13 17.73 15.17
CA ALA A 217 -4.79 17.73 16.47
C ALA A 217 -5.25 19.13 16.91
N GLU A 218 -4.45 20.16 16.64
CA GLU A 218 -4.80 21.56 16.92
C GLU A 218 -6.07 22.02 16.19
N ALA A 219 -6.34 21.51 14.98
CA ALA A 219 -7.53 21.88 14.21
C ALA A 219 -8.84 21.44 14.89
N LEU A 220 -8.79 20.43 15.78
CA LEU A 220 -9.94 20.01 16.61
C LEU A 220 -10.03 20.78 17.93
N ARG A 221 -8.93 21.39 18.39
CA ARG A 221 -8.87 22.17 19.63
C ARG A 221 -9.43 23.57 19.43
N GLU A 222 -9.16 24.18 18.28
CA GLU A 222 -9.69 25.49 17.95
C GLU A 222 -11.22 25.45 17.81
N GLU A 223 -11.91 26.40 18.45
CA GLU A 223 -13.36 26.62 18.31
C GLU A 223 -13.78 26.99 16.87
N ALA A 224 -12.80 27.22 15.98
CA ALA A 224 -12.97 27.56 14.57
C ALA A 224 -13.42 26.36 13.72
N THR A 225 -13.25 25.11 14.16
CA THR A 225 -13.89 23.97 13.49
C THR A 225 -15.39 24.05 13.71
N LYS A 226 -16.11 24.66 12.75
CA LYS A 226 -17.58 24.67 12.67
C LYS A 226 -18.17 23.25 12.51
N GLN A 227 -17.32 22.24 12.35
CA GLN A 227 -17.70 20.85 12.12
C GLN A 227 -17.87 20.11 13.44
N HIS A 228 -19.08 19.59 13.68
CA HIS A 228 -19.35 18.70 14.80
C HIS A 228 -18.94 17.26 14.45
N PHE A 229 -18.20 16.62 15.35
CA PHE A 229 -17.82 15.21 15.27
C PHE A 229 -18.47 14.41 16.39
N ASP A 230 -18.92 13.19 16.06
CA ASP A 230 -19.55 12.28 17.02
C ASP A 230 -18.52 11.37 17.71
N ALA A 231 -17.35 11.23 17.07
CA ALA A 231 -16.24 10.44 17.54
C ALA A 231 -14.89 11.02 17.08
N VAL A 232 -13.86 10.86 17.92
CA VAL A 232 -12.47 11.24 17.60
C VAL A 232 -11.51 10.10 17.97
N ILE A 233 -10.57 9.81 17.08
CA ILE A 233 -9.37 9.01 17.36
C ILE A 233 -8.16 9.94 17.28
N GLU A 234 -7.53 10.22 18.42
CA GLU A 234 -6.30 11.00 18.51
C GLU A 234 -5.09 10.06 18.50
N CYS A 235 -4.17 10.29 17.57
CA CYS A 235 -2.92 9.55 17.42
C CYS A 235 -1.77 10.39 17.96
N GLY A 236 -1.25 10.01 19.12
CA GLY A 236 -0.24 10.79 19.84
C GLY A 236 -0.85 11.97 20.61
N GLY A 237 -0.01 12.88 21.11
CA GLY A 237 -0.44 14.07 21.88
C GLY A 237 0.62 14.48 22.88
N GLY A 238 1.26 15.65 22.70
CA GLY A 238 2.34 16.14 23.59
C GLY A 238 3.31 15.04 24.04
N ASP A 239 3.51 14.92 25.36
CA ASP A 239 4.34 13.90 26.01
C ASP A 239 3.69 12.48 26.05
N GLY A 240 2.71 12.20 25.18
CA GLY A 240 1.90 10.97 25.13
C GLY A 240 0.57 11.04 25.90
N ALA A 241 0.17 12.22 26.37
CA ALA A 241 -1.04 12.42 27.15
C ALA A 241 -2.28 12.69 26.27
N PRO A 242 -3.47 12.23 26.69
CA PRO A 242 -4.72 12.51 25.98
C PRO A 242 -5.14 13.97 26.12
N ASP A 243 -5.86 14.48 25.12
CA ASP A 243 -6.53 15.77 25.20
C ASP A 243 -7.87 15.67 25.95
N GLU A 244 -7.81 15.92 27.26
CA GLU A 244 -8.97 15.90 28.15
C GLU A 244 -10.02 16.98 27.83
N ALA A 245 -9.62 18.10 27.21
CA ALA A 245 -10.57 19.14 26.81
C ALA A 245 -11.40 18.70 25.60
N LEU A 246 -10.74 18.13 24.59
CA LEU A 246 -11.40 17.52 23.44
C LEU A 246 -12.28 16.34 23.84
N ALA A 247 -11.78 15.45 24.71
CA ALA A 247 -12.53 14.30 25.20
C ALA A 247 -13.84 14.69 25.89
N ARG A 248 -13.87 15.80 26.65
CA ARG A 248 -15.06 16.30 27.34
C ARG A 248 -16.11 16.92 26.41
N ARG A 249 -15.72 17.39 25.22
CA ARG A 249 -16.64 17.93 24.21
C ARG A 249 -17.43 16.84 23.48
N LEU A 250 -16.94 15.60 23.52
CA LEU A 250 -17.51 14.47 22.80
C LEU A 250 -18.52 13.69 23.66
N PRO A 251 -19.48 12.98 23.03
CA PRO A 251 -20.36 12.06 23.73
C PRO A 251 -19.56 11.01 24.52
N LYS A 252 -20.14 10.47 25.60
CA LYS A 252 -19.47 9.46 26.44
C LYS A 252 -18.90 8.31 25.62
N GLY A 253 -17.59 8.10 25.73
CA GLY A 253 -16.86 7.06 24.99
C GLY A 253 -16.55 7.39 23.53
N GLY A 254 -16.87 8.60 23.06
CA GLY A 254 -16.60 9.09 21.70
C GLY A 254 -15.18 9.56 21.46
N TYR A 255 -14.27 9.39 22.43
CA TYR A 255 -12.87 9.75 22.30
C TYR A 255 -11.98 8.52 22.54
N LEU A 256 -11.04 8.28 21.62
CA LEU A 256 -10.00 7.27 21.73
C LEU A 256 -8.63 7.92 21.57
N HIS A 257 -7.76 7.74 22.56
CA HIS A 257 -6.37 8.13 22.50
C HIS A 257 -5.48 6.92 22.19
N LEU A 258 -4.71 7.00 21.11
CA LEU A 258 -3.67 6.04 20.75
C LEU A 258 -2.32 6.60 21.19
N LYS A 259 -1.66 5.89 22.11
CA LYS A 259 -0.40 6.35 22.70
C LYS A 259 0.76 6.10 21.74
N CYS A 260 1.01 7.05 20.86
CA CYS A 260 2.07 6.97 19.86
C CYS A 260 3.04 8.15 19.98
N GLY A 261 4.34 7.90 19.84
CA GLY A 261 5.32 8.95 19.59
C GLY A 261 5.19 9.58 18.20
N THR A 262 6.19 10.36 17.78
CA THR A 262 6.22 10.99 16.45
C THR A 262 7.08 10.19 15.47
N GLY A 263 6.79 10.32 14.16
CA GLY A 263 7.56 9.71 13.08
C GLY A 263 7.72 8.19 13.22
N LYS A 264 8.91 7.67 12.88
CA LYS A 264 9.20 6.22 12.86
C LYS A 264 8.93 5.51 14.19
N LEU A 265 9.14 6.20 15.33
CA LEU A 265 8.82 5.66 16.66
C LEU A 265 7.31 5.53 16.84
N GLY A 266 6.55 6.56 16.46
CA GLY A 266 5.10 6.54 16.46
C GLY A 266 4.50 5.40 15.65
N SER A 267 5.05 5.12 14.45
CA SER A 267 4.57 4.03 13.60
C SER A 267 4.77 2.65 14.24
N ARG A 268 5.83 2.47 15.05
CA ARG A 268 6.05 1.24 15.82
C ARG A 268 5.06 1.12 16.96
N ASP A 269 4.85 2.21 17.70
CA ASP A 269 3.93 2.25 18.84
C ASP A 269 2.48 1.97 18.39
N LEU A 270 2.09 2.52 17.23
CA LEU A 270 0.78 2.31 16.64
C LEU A 270 0.43 0.82 16.46
N ARG A 271 1.42 -0.05 16.18
CA ARG A 271 1.20 -1.50 16.04
C ARG A 271 0.66 -2.13 17.32
N ASN A 272 1.03 -1.60 18.49
CA ASN A 272 0.56 -2.08 19.79
C ASN A 272 -0.80 -1.47 20.18
N GLU A 273 -1.16 -0.35 19.56
CA GLU A 273 -2.35 0.43 19.88
C GLU A 273 -3.53 0.15 18.92
N VAL A 274 -3.25 -0.35 17.70
CA VAL A 274 -4.23 -0.52 16.61
C VAL A 274 -5.43 -1.40 17.01
N SER A 275 -5.23 -2.39 17.89
CA SER A 275 -6.31 -3.27 18.36
C SER A 275 -7.39 -2.53 19.16
N LYS A 276 -7.07 -1.36 19.73
CA LYS A 276 -8.03 -0.52 20.45
C LYS A 276 -9.08 0.09 19.52
N ILE A 277 -8.76 0.26 18.23
CA ILE A 277 -9.67 0.78 17.22
C ILE A 277 -10.90 -0.12 17.11
N GLU A 278 -10.72 -1.44 17.00
CA GLU A 278 -11.83 -2.39 16.92
C GLU A 278 -12.76 -2.29 18.13
N GLY A 279 -12.18 -2.25 19.33
CA GLY A 279 -12.96 -2.08 20.55
C GLY A 279 -13.73 -0.76 20.59
N PHE A 280 -13.13 0.33 20.08
CA PHE A 280 -13.77 1.64 20.01
C PHE A 280 -14.92 1.68 19.01
N VAL A 281 -14.68 1.24 17.76
CA VAL A 281 -15.68 1.19 16.69
C VAL A 281 -16.87 0.35 17.11
N ARG A 282 -16.62 -0.83 17.71
CA ARG A 282 -17.68 -1.73 18.21
C ARG A 282 -18.51 -1.12 19.32
N ARG A 283 -17.87 -0.45 20.29
CA ARG A 283 -18.59 0.20 21.42
C ARG A 283 -19.41 1.40 20.96
N ARG A 284 -18.89 2.18 20.02
CA ARG A 284 -19.58 3.37 19.49
C ARG A 284 -20.61 3.06 18.43
N ARG A 285 -20.60 1.84 17.88
CA ARG A 285 -21.49 1.42 16.80
C ARG A 285 -21.43 2.44 15.65
N LEU A 286 -20.21 2.75 15.20
CA LEU A 286 -20.05 3.67 14.07
C LEU A 286 -20.89 3.16 12.89
N ASP A 287 -21.56 4.09 12.25
CA ASP A 287 -22.43 3.88 11.10
C ASP A 287 -22.21 5.00 10.07
N ALA A 288 -22.94 4.94 8.96
CA ALA A 288 -22.81 5.91 7.88
C ALA A 288 -23.24 7.35 8.28
N ALA A 289 -23.95 7.53 9.40
CA ALA A 289 -24.31 8.85 9.90
C ALA A 289 -23.25 9.43 10.86
N THR A 290 -22.36 8.58 11.37
CA THR A 290 -21.35 8.94 12.35
C THR A 290 -20.24 9.78 11.72
N LYS A 291 -19.95 10.95 12.29
CA LYS A 291 -18.82 11.77 11.87
C LYS A 291 -17.58 11.47 12.71
N LEU A 292 -16.63 10.73 12.13
CA LEU A 292 -15.38 10.35 12.78
C LEU A 292 -14.23 11.25 12.33
N ALA A 293 -13.58 11.96 13.27
CA ALA A 293 -12.30 12.61 13.01
C ALA A 293 -11.14 11.76 13.54
N ILE A 294 -10.06 11.71 12.78
CA ILE A 294 -8.81 11.02 13.12
C ILE A 294 -7.69 12.05 13.02
N CYS A 295 -7.00 12.31 14.12
CA CYS A 295 -5.99 13.35 14.15
C CYS A 295 -4.62 12.87 14.65
N CYS A 296 -3.57 13.57 14.26
CA CYS A 296 -2.23 13.45 14.81
C CYS A 296 -1.58 14.84 14.84
N GLN A 297 -0.31 14.98 15.22
CA GLN A 297 0.33 16.31 15.30
C GLN A 297 0.23 17.13 14.01
N THR A 298 0.42 16.50 12.85
CA THR A 298 0.46 17.18 11.54
C THR A 298 -0.76 16.94 10.67
N GLY A 299 -1.55 15.90 10.99
CA GLY A 299 -2.62 15.40 10.11
C GLY A 299 -2.14 14.67 8.85
N LYS A 300 -0.83 14.43 8.72
CA LYS A 300 -0.22 13.89 7.48
C LYS A 300 0.56 12.58 7.69
N ASP A 301 0.51 12.03 8.90
CA ASP A 301 1.31 10.85 9.30
C ASP A 301 0.40 9.78 9.92
N LEU A 302 0.49 9.53 11.24
CA LEU A 302 -0.24 8.46 11.91
C LEU A 302 -1.75 8.48 11.69
N SER A 303 -2.35 9.68 11.63
CA SER A 303 -3.78 9.85 11.39
C SER A 303 -4.22 9.28 10.03
N VAL A 304 -3.38 9.40 9.00
CA VAL A 304 -3.63 8.84 7.66
C VAL A 304 -3.57 7.32 7.71
N GLY A 305 -2.56 6.76 8.39
CA GLY A 305 -2.43 5.31 8.57
C GLY A 305 -3.59 4.70 9.36
N VAL A 306 -4.06 5.38 10.41
CA VAL A 306 -5.23 4.98 11.20
C VAL A 306 -6.52 5.11 10.40
N ALA A 307 -6.69 6.18 9.62
CA ALA A 307 -7.82 6.32 8.71
C ALA A 307 -7.86 5.20 7.69
N LEU A 308 -6.73 4.87 7.06
CA LEU A 308 -6.64 3.75 6.13
C LEU A 308 -7.05 2.42 6.79
N ALA A 309 -6.55 2.15 8.01
CA ALA A 309 -6.93 0.95 8.75
C ALA A 309 -8.44 0.90 9.05
N VAL A 310 -9.04 2.02 9.45
CA VAL A 310 -10.48 2.14 9.67
C VAL A 310 -11.26 1.88 8.38
N LEU A 311 -10.83 2.47 7.26
CA LEU A 311 -11.49 2.27 5.96
C LEU A 311 -11.39 0.81 5.49
N CYS A 312 -10.20 0.21 5.54
CA CYS A 312 -10.02 -1.19 5.15
C CYS A 312 -10.85 -2.18 5.97
N LEU A 313 -11.13 -1.85 7.23
CA LEU A 313 -11.86 -2.73 8.15
C LEU A 313 -13.38 -2.47 8.16
N TYR A 314 -13.80 -1.22 7.89
CA TYR A 314 -15.17 -0.77 8.14
C TYR A 314 -15.78 0.04 7.00
N ALA A 315 -15.18 0.07 5.82
CA ALA A 315 -15.79 0.62 4.60
C ALA A 315 -15.90 -0.45 3.50
N ASP A 316 -16.95 -0.33 2.68
CA ASP A 316 -17.04 -1.06 1.41
C ASP A 316 -16.29 -0.34 0.27
N ASP A 317 -16.35 -0.91 -0.94
CA ASP A 317 -15.67 -0.38 -2.12
C ASP A 317 -16.26 0.99 -2.56
N GLU A 318 -17.48 1.30 -2.13
CA GLU A 318 -18.13 2.60 -2.32
C GLU A 318 -17.86 3.60 -1.17
N GLY A 319 -17.06 3.21 -0.17
CA GLY A 319 -16.70 4.04 0.99
C GLY A 319 -17.76 4.11 2.09
N LYS A 320 -18.86 3.36 2.00
CA LYS A 320 -19.92 3.38 3.02
C LYS A 320 -19.49 2.58 4.24
N CYS A 321 -19.85 3.08 5.42
CA CYS A 321 -19.57 2.39 6.67
C CYS A 321 -20.31 1.05 6.74
N THR A 322 -19.57 -0.04 6.88
CA THR A 322 -20.13 -1.39 7.06
C THR A 322 -20.16 -1.75 8.54
N HIS A 323 -21.31 -2.16 9.07
CA HIS A 323 -21.39 -2.69 10.43
C HIS A 323 -20.54 -3.95 10.56
N ILE A 324 -19.79 -4.04 11.66
CA ILE A 324 -19.00 -5.22 12.04
C ILE A 324 -19.90 -6.47 12.04
N HIS A 325 -19.88 -7.27 10.99
CA HIS A 325 -20.21 -8.67 11.12
C HIS A 325 -19.00 -9.35 11.76
N THR A 326 -19.16 -9.77 13.02
CA THR A 326 -18.36 -10.83 13.63
C THR A 326 -18.11 -11.92 12.60
N HIS A 327 -16.86 -12.04 12.14
CA HIS A 327 -16.36 -13.11 11.26
C HIS A 327 -17.39 -13.69 10.26
N ALA A 328 -17.82 -12.90 9.28
CA ALA A 328 -18.24 -13.41 7.97
C ALA A 328 -18.45 -12.21 7.03
N TYR A 329 -17.52 -12.01 6.09
CA TYR A 329 -17.90 -11.28 4.88
C TYR A 329 -18.99 -12.10 4.16
N PRO A 330 -20.07 -11.49 3.68
CA PRO A 330 -21.12 -12.21 2.98
C PRO A 330 -20.55 -12.81 1.70
N VAL A 331 -20.39 -14.13 1.68
CA VAL A 331 -20.24 -14.89 0.43
C VAL A 331 -21.54 -14.70 -0.32
N LYS A 332 -21.54 -13.96 -1.44
CA LYS A 332 -22.65 -13.96 -2.38
C LYS A 332 -23.00 -15.43 -2.67
N PRO A 333 -24.23 -15.91 -2.40
CA PRO A 333 -24.59 -17.26 -2.77
C PRO A 333 -24.45 -17.37 -4.30
N ARG A 334 -23.57 -18.28 -4.75
CA ARG A 334 -23.51 -18.67 -6.15
C ARG A 334 -24.90 -19.15 -6.53
N ASP A 335 -25.45 -18.51 -7.54
CA ASP A 335 -26.70 -18.89 -8.16
C ASP A 335 -26.57 -20.36 -8.59
N ARG A 336 -27.22 -21.26 -7.84
CA ARG A 336 -27.30 -22.67 -8.22
C ARG A 336 -28.33 -22.73 -9.32
N THR A 337 -27.86 -22.52 -10.55
CA THR A 337 -28.59 -22.98 -11.73
C THR A 337 -28.86 -24.47 -11.55
N THR A 338 -30.15 -24.77 -11.54
CA THR A 338 -30.70 -26.11 -11.52
C THR A 338 -30.17 -26.86 -12.74
N HIS A 339 -29.44 -27.95 -12.52
CA HIS A 339 -29.28 -29.00 -13.53
C HIS A 339 -30.04 -30.23 -13.05
N ASP A 340 -31.19 -30.40 -13.68
CA ASP A 340 -32.09 -31.52 -13.59
C ASP A 340 -31.49 -32.71 -14.36
N ARG A 341 -31.58 -33.91 -13.75
CA ARG A 341 -31.44 -35.27 -14.35
C ARG A 341 -30.03 -35.65 -14.86
N LYS A 342 -29.49 -36.86 -14.64
CA LYS A 342 -30.08 -38.20 -14.53
C LYS A 342 -29.23 -39.08 -13.60
N ARG A 343 -29.88 -39.88 -12.74
CA ARG A 343 -29.29 -41.08 -12.14
C ARG A 343 -29.26 -42.22 -13.18
N PRO A 344 -28.18 -43.00 -13.32
CA PRO A 344 -28.32 -44.37 -13.80
C PRO A 344 -28.62 -45.29 -12.61
N ARG A 345 -29.48 -46.27 -12.88
CA ARG A 345 -29.77 -47.39 -11.97
C ARG A 345 -28.56 -48.33 -11.93
N CYS A 346 -28.14 -48.71 -10.73
CA CYS A 346 -27.98 -50.09 -10.24
C CYS A 346 -28.05 -50.04 -8.71
#